data_AF-A0A4Q0ZHE7-F1
#
_entry.id   AF-A0A4Q0ZHE7-F1
#
_cell.length_a   1.000
_cell.length_b   1.000
_cell.length_c   1.000
_cell.angle_alpha   90.00
_cell.angle_beta   90.00
_cell.angle_gamma   90.00
#
_symmetry.space_group_name_H-M   'P 1'
#
loop_
_entity.id
_entity.type
_entity.pdbx_description
1 polymer ?
#
loop_
_entity_poly.entity_id
_entity_poly.type
_entity_poly.pdbx_seq_one_letter_code
_entity_poly.pdbx_strand_id
1 'polypeptide(L)'
;MKQAFSLLELVFVLVILALIGSYAIPKFMNTRDAALITTVKRDVTTILSSIQSQYLLDGKIEDISDSIKINSSSWYFENNSIIYKTNNSNCITIYVDRASHKLKLNINETNDNICSKLKKAGIENSSIDLY
;
A
#
# COMPACT_ATOMS: atom_id res chain seq x y z
N MET A 1 37.60 18.69 -35.91
CA MET A 1 37.94 18.46 -34.50
C MET A 1 36.64 18.54 -33.70
N LYS A 2 36.24 17.46 -33.01
CA LYS A 2 35.04 17.51 -32.16
C LYS A 2 35.40 18.26 -30.88
N GLN A 3 34.65 19.31 -30.57
CA GLN A 3 34.77 20.03 -29.31
C GLN A 3 34.40 19.06 -28.18
N ALA A 4 35.37 18.73 -27.33
CA ALA A 4 35.12 18.02 -26.10
C ALA A 4 34.69 19.03 -25.04
N PHE A 5 33.80 18.60 -24.15
CA PHE A 5 33.34 19.38 -23.01
C PHE A 5 34.55 19.79 -22.15
N SER A 6 34.57 21.04 -21.66
CA SER A 6 35.61 21.49 -20.74
C SER A 6 35.45 20.82 -19.38
N LEU A 7 36.57 20.50 -18.73
CA LEU A 7 36.57 19.98 -17.36
C LEU A 7 35.84 20.94 -16.40
N LEU A 8 35.95 22.26 -16.62
CA LEU A 8 35.27 23.26 -15.80
C LEU A 8 33.75 23.21 -15.98
N GLU A 9 33.29 23.03 -17.22
CA GLU A 9 31.85 22.93 -17.52
C GLU A 9 31.25 21.68 -16.88
N LEU A 10 31.98 20.56 -16.90
CA LEU A 10 31.55 19.32 -16.24
C LEU A 10 31.37 19.50 -14.73
N VAL A 11 32.34 20.13 -14.06
CA VAL A 11 32.27 20.39 -12.61
C VAL A 11 31.09 21.30 -12.28
N PHE A 12 30.88 22.35 -13.06
CA PHE A 12 29.77 23.28 -12.83
C PHE A 12 28.41 22.61 -12.94
N VAL A 13 28.22 21.73 -13.95
CA VAL A 13 27.00 20.94 -14.11
C VAL A 13 26.77 20.00 -12.92
N LEU A 14 27.81 19.32 -12.43
CA LEU A 14 27.69 18.42 -11.28
C LEU A 14 27.29 19.17 -10.00
N VAL A 15 27.84 20.37 -9.77
CA VAL A 15 27.48 21.20 -8.61
C VAL A 15 26.00 21.60 -8.67
N ILE A 16 25.51 22.05 -9.83
CA ILE A 16 24.10 22.42 -9.99
C ILE A 16 23.18 21.22 -9.77
N LEU A 17 23.53 20.06 -10.35
CA LEU A 17 22.76 18.82 -10.17
C LEU A 17 22.71 18.38 -8.70
N ALA A 18 23.80 18.53 -7.95
CA ALA A 18 23.85 18.21 -6.53
C ALA A 18 22.93 19.13 -5.70
N LEU A 19 22.93 20.43 -5.98
CA LEU A 19 22.07 21.40 -5.30
C LEU A 19 20.58 21.11 -5.54
N ILE A 20 20.20 20.91 -6.80
CA ILE A 20 18.81 20.59 -7.15
C ILE A 20 18.42 19.22 -6.57
N GLY A 21 19.29 18.22 -6.70
CA GLY A 21 19.06 16.86 -6.22
C GLY A 21 18.82 16.78 -4.72
N SER A 22 19.58 17.54 -3.93
CA SER A 22 19.43 17.57 -2.46
C SER A 22 18.02 17.97 -2.01
N TYR A 23 17.36 18.89 -2.72
CA TYR A 23 16.00 19.33 -2.41
C TYR A 23 14.92 18.49 -3.12
N ALA A 24 15.14 18.14 -4.39
CA ALA A 24 14.14 17.47 -5.21
C ALA A 24 13.94 16.00 -4.83
N ILE A 25 15.01 15.27 -4.50
CA ILE A 25 14.95 13.83 -4.21
C ILE A 25 14.08 13.54 -2.97
N PRO A 26 14.28 14.19 -1.80
CA PRO A 26 13.45 13.93 -0.62
C PRO A 26 11.97 14.26 -0.86
N LYS A 27 11.70 15.37 -1.56
CA LYS A 27 10.32 15.77 -1.89
C LYS A 27 9.65 14.74 -2.81
N PHE A 28 10.37 14.26 -3.81
CA PHE A 28 9.88 13.22 -4.71
C PHE A 28 9.58 11.91 -3.97
N MET A 29 10.46 11.47 -3.07
CA MET A 29 10.23 10.30 -2.22
C MET A 29 8.98 10.45 -1.35
N ASN A 30 8.81 11.61 -0.70
CA ASN A 30 7.61 11.87 0.11
C ASN A 30 6.32 11.86 -0.73
N THR A 31 6.34 12.43 -1.95
CA THR A 31 5.17 12.40 -2.85
C THR A 31 4.84 10.99 -3.32
N ARG A 32 5.86 10.18 -3.60
CA ARG A 32 5.69 8.76 -3.97
C ARG A 32 5.06 7.98 -2.82
N ASP A 33 5.58 8.14 -1.61
CA ASP A 33 5.05 7.48 -0.41
C ASP A 33 3.59 7.88 -0.15
N ALA A 34 3.27 9.18 -0.27
CA ALA A 34 1.90 9.67 -0.10
C ALA A 34 0.92 9.08 -1.14
N ALA A 35 1.37 8.94 -2.39
CA ALA A 35 0.59 8.31 -3.45
C ALA A 35 0.35 6.81 -3.18
N LEU A 36 1.38 6.10 -2.71
CA LEU A 36 1.26 4.70 -2.29
C LEU A 36 0.25 4.54 -1.15
N ILE A 37 0.37 5.36 -0.10
CA ILE A 37 -0.54 5.36 1.05
C ILE A 37 -1.99 5.60 0.62
N THR A 38 -2.21 6.59 -0.25
CA THR A 38 -3.55 6.92 -0.75
C THR A 38 -4.14 5.79 -1.59
N THR A 39 -3.31 5.12 -2.39
CA THR A 39 -3.73 3.97 -3.20
C THR A 39 -4.10 2.79 -2.31
N VAL A 40 -3.25 2.42 -1.36
CA VAL A 40 -3.52 1.33 -0.42
C VAL A 40 -4.78 1.62 0.40
N LYS A 41 -4.99 2.87 0.85
CA LYS A 41 -6.22 3.26 1.56
C LYS A 41 -7.48 3.08 0.70
N ARG A 42 -7.42 3.45 -0.57
CA ARG A 42 -8.51 3.24 -1.53
C ARG A 42 -8.75 1.75 -1.78
N ASP A 43 -7.69 0.97 -1.93
CA ASP A 43 -7.77 -0.47 -2.14
C ASP A 43 -8.42 -1.15 -0.94
N VAL A 44 -7.98 -0.84 0.29
CA VAL A 44 -8.60 -1.33 1.53
C VAL A 44 -10.09 -1.04 1.55
N THR A 45 -10.48 0.21 1.28
CA THR A 45 -11.90 0.60 1.31
C THR A 45 -12.70 -0.17 0.26
N THR A 46 -12.15 -0.32 -0.95
CA THR A 46 -12.77 -1.11 -2.04
C THR A 46 -12.91 -2.58 -1.65
N ILE A 47 -11.86 -3.18 -1.08
CA ILE A 47 -11.86 -4.57 -0.63
C ILE A 47 -12.94 -4.79 0.43
N LEU A 48 -13.01 -3.92 1.44
CA LEU A 48 -14.00 -4.05 2.50
C LEU A 48 -15.43 -3.95 1.96
N SER A 49 -15.70 -2.94 1.12
CA SER A 49 -17.03 -2.76 0.50
C SER A 49 -17.42 -3.92 -0.42
N SER A 50 -16.48 -4.47 -1.19
CA SER A 50 -16.77 -5.59 -2.08
C SER A 50 -17.06 -6.89 -1.31
N ILE A 51 -16.32 -7.18 -0.22
CA ILE A 51 -16.61 -8.33 0.64
C ILE A 51 -17.99 -8.18 1.29
N GLN A 52 -18.30 -6.99 1.80
CA GLN A 52 -19.62 -6.70 2.39
C GLN A 52 -20.74 -6.86 1.36
N SER A 53 -20.57 -6.29 0.17
CA SER A 53 -21.56 -6.41 -0.90
C SER A 53 -21.79 -7.87 -1.31
N GLN A 54 -20.73 -8.67 -1.40
CA GLN A 54 -20.86 -10.09 -1.75
C GLN A 54 -21.59 -10.85 -0.64
N TYR A 55 -21.27 -10.56 0.62
CA TYR A 55 -22.00 -11.14 1.77
C TYR A 55 -23.49 -10.82 1.75
N LEU A 56 -23.86 -9.57 1.42
CA LEU A 56 -25.27 -9.16 1.32
C LEU A 56 -26.03 -9.86 0.19
N LEU A 57 -25.35 -10.22 -0.90
CA LEU A 57 -25.97 -10.86 -2.06
C LEU A 57 -26.16 -12.37 -1.87
N ASP A 58 -25.12 -13.07 -1.42
CA ASP A 58 -25.13 -14.54 -1.38
C ASP A 58 -25.36 -15.09 0.04
N GLY A 59 -25.36 -14.23 1.07
CA GLY A 59 -25.54 -14.61 2.48
C GLY A 59 -24.35 -15.37 3.09
N LYS A 60 -23.30 -15.65 2.29
CA LYS A 60 -22.09 -16.37 2.69
C LYS A 60 -20.90 -15.93 1.84
N ILE A 61 -19.70 -16.03 2.43
CA ILE A 61 -18.41 -15.82 1.74
C ILE A 61 -17.68 -17.17 1.72
N GLU A 62 -17.75 -17.87 0.59
CA GLU A 62 -17.07 -19.17 0.40
C GLU A 62 -15.58 -18.97 0.15
N ASP A 63 -15.24 -18.09 -0.80
CA ASP A 63 -13.87 -17.66 -1.08
C ASP A 63 -13.83 -16.16 -1.36
N ILE A 64 -12.98 -15.43 -0.65
CA ILE A 64 -12.81 -13.98 -0.85
C ILE A 64 -12.21 -13.69 -2.24
N SER A 65 -11.45 -14.63 -2.81
CA SER A 65 -10.82 -14.45 -4.12
C SER A 65 -11.81 -14.37 -5.28
N ASP A 66 -12.99 -14.98 -5.16
CA ASP A 66 -14.04 -14.90 -6.18
C ASP A 66 -14.76 -13.54 -6.17
N SER A 67 -14.74 -12.86 -5.02
CA SER A 67 -15.47 -11.60 -4.81
C SER A 67 -14.72 -10.37 -5.32
N ILE A 68 -13.38 -10.44 -5.48
CA ILE A 68 -12.54 -9.26 -5.75
C ILE A 68 -11.37 -9.59 -6.67
N LYS A 69 -11.15 -8.73 -7.68
CA LYS A 69 -9.89 -8.67 -8.42
C LYS A 69 -8.94 -7.69 -7.77
N ILE A 70 -7.90 -8.20 -7.11
CA ILE A 70 -6.83 -7.38 -6.52
C ILE A 70 -5.64 -7.25 -7.47
N ASN A 71 -4.85 -6.19 -7.27
CA ASN A 71 -3.55 -6.07 -7.93
C ASN A 71 -2.52 -6.99 -7.28
N SER A 72 -2.18 -8.09 -7.95
CA SER A 72 -1.25 -9.13 -7.48
C SER A 72 0.19 -8.68 -7.29
N SER A 73 0.57 -7.48 -7.75
CA SER A 73 1.89 -6.90 -7.50
C SER A 73 2.05 -6.29 -6.09
N SER A 74 0.93 -5.95 -5.45
CA SER A 74 0.89 -5.26 -4.15
C SER A 74 0.12 -6.04 -3.10
N TRP A 75 -0.84 -6.86 -3.52
CA TRP A 75 -1.74 -7.62 -2.66
C TRP A 75 -1.68 -9.10 -2.99
N TYR A 76 -1.77 -9.94 -1.96
CA TYR A 76 -1.68 -11.39 -2.08
C TYR A 76 -2.88 -12.05 -1.42
N PHE A 77 -3.40 -13.09 -2.05
CA PHE A 77 -4.37 -14.00 -1.42
C PHE A 77 -3.61 -15.13 -0.73
N GLU A 78 -3.89 -15.35 0.55
CA GLU A 78 -3.32 -16.45 1.33
C GLU A 78 -4.39 -16.95 2.31
N ASN A 79 -4.76 -18.22 2.25
CA ASN A 79 -5.71 -18.88 3.17
C ASN A 79 -7.02 -18.07 3.43
N ASN A 80 -7.70 -17.64 2.36
CA ASN A 80 -8.91 -16.81 2.47
C ASN A 80 -8.70 -15.48 3.24
N SER A 81 -7.50 -14.91 3.10
CA SER A 81 -7.16 -13.57 3.58
C SER A 81 -6.47 -12.77 2.47
N ILE A 82 -6.68 -11.46 2.48
CA ILE A 82 -6.00 -10.52 1.59
C ILE A 82 -4.90 -9.84 2.39
N ILE A 83 -3.66 -9.98 1.91
CA ILE A 83 -2.47 -9.50 2.60
C ILE A 83 -1.77 -8.45 1.76
N TYR A 84 -1.52 -7.28 2.35
CA TYR A 84 -0.57 -6.31 1.84
C TYR A 84 0.80 -6.57 2.47
N LYS A 85 1.82 -6.83 1.65
CA LYS A 85 3.20 -7.08 2.12
C LYS A 85 4.07 -5.86 1.84
N THR A 86 4.93 -5.49 2.80
CA THR A 86 5.99 -4.49 2.59
C THR A 86 7.31 -5.03 3.13
N ASN A 87 8.35 -4.99 2.30
CA ASN A 87 9.71 -5.45 2.62
C ASN A 87 9.74 -6.79 3.38
N ASN A 88 9.10 -7.81 2.80
CA ASN A 88 8.97 -9.18 3.35
C ASN A 88 8.17 -9.32 4.67
N SER A 89 7.50 -8.26 5.13
CA SER A 89 6.63 -8.31 6.30
C SER A 89 5.15 -8.11 5.93
N ASN A 90 4.26 -8.83 6.61
CA ASN A 90 2.82 -8.69 6.43
C ASN A 90 2.36 -7.41 7.13
N CYS A 91 1.94 -6.42 6.34
CA CYS A 91 1.59 -5.09 6.80
C CYS A 91 0.11 -5.00 7.17
N ILE A 92 -0.77 -5.33 6.21
CA ILE A 92 -2.23 -5.34 6.39
C ILE A 92 -2.72 -6.75 6.08
N THR A 93 -3.61 -7.27 6.90
CA THR A 93 -4.29 -8.56 6.69
C THR A 93 -5.78 -8.37 6.88
N ILE A 94 -6.54 -8.64 5.82
CA ILE A 94 -8.01 -8.58 5.81
C ILE A 94 -8.51 -10.01 5.72
N TYR A 95 -9.36 -10.41 6.67
CA TYR A 95 -9.93 -11.74 6.71
C TYR A 95 -11.33 -11.71 7.30
N VAL A 96 -12.13 -12.72 6.94
CA VAL A 96 -13.48 -12.91 7.45
C VAL A 96 -13.42 -13.90 8.59
N ASP A 97 -13.75 -13.45 9.80
CA ASP A 97 -13.92 -14.32 10.95
C ASP A 97 -15.31 -14.96 10.89
N ARG A 98 -15.35 -16.22 10.41
CA ARG A 98 -16.59 -17.00 10.24
C ARG A 98 -17.27 -17.33 11.57
N ALA A 99 -16.54 -17.37 12.68
CA ALA A 99 -17.12 -17.66 14.00
C ALA A 99 -17.85 -16.44 14.57
N SER A 100 -17.31 -15.24 14.30
CA SER A 100 -17.84 -13.98 14.83
C SER A 100 -18.74 -13.24 13.83
N HIS A 101 -18.85 -13.71 12.58
CA HIS A 101 -19.48 -12.99 11.46
C HIS A 101 -18.93 -11.55 11.29
N LYS A 102 -17.63 -11.37 11.49
CA LYS A 102 -16.97 -10.05 11.37
C LYS A 102 -15.94 -10.04 10.27
N LEU A 103 -15.91 -8.94 9.52
CA LEU A 103 -14.81 -8.62 8.63
C LEU A 103 -13.73 -7.89 9.44
N LYS A 104 -12.57 -8.52 9.60
CA LYS A 104 -11.46 -7.99 10.40
C LYS A 104 -10.35 -7.49 9.47
N LEU A 105 -9.91 -6.28 9.74
CA LEU A 105 -8.69 -5.69 9.21
C LEU A 105 -7.70 -5.59 10.36
N ASN A 106 -6.54 -6.23 10.20
CA ASN A 106 -5.41 -6.12 11.11
C ASN A 106 -4.24 -5.42 10.42
N ILE A 107 -3.61 -4.46 11.10
CA ILE A 107 -2.37 -3.82 10.70
C ILE A 107 -1.27 -4.21 11.69
N ASN A 108 -0.21 -4.83 11.18
CA ASN A 108 0.94 -5.18 12.00
C ASN A 108 2.00 -4.08 11.89
N GLU A 109 2.47 -3.58 13.04
CA GLU A 109 3.62 -2.68 13.10
C GLU A 109 4.91 -3.49 13.05
N THR A 110 5.16 -4.14 11.93
CA THR A 110 6.54 -4.54 11.63
C THR A 110 7.34 -3.28 11.28
N ASN A 111 8.66 -3.32 11.44
CA ASN A 111 9.63 -2.20 11.36
C ASN A 111 9.65 -1.38 10.04
N ASP A 112 8.61 -1.46 9.23
CA ASP A 112 8.48 -0.78 7.95
C ASP A 112 7.95 0.67 8.09
N ASN A 113 8.66 1.58 7.44
CA ASN A 113 8.32 2.99 7.35
C ASN A 113 6.97 3.21 6.64
N ILE A 114 6.58 2.33 5.71
CA ILE A 114 5.31 2.48 4.97
C ILE A 114 4.12 2.03 5.85
N CYS A 115 4.22 0.92 6.57
CA CYS A 115 3.15 0.44 7.46
C CYS A 115 2.84 1.42 8.60
N SER A 116 3.89 1.97 9.21
CA SER A 116 3.72 2.99 10.24
C SER A 116 3.10 4.28 9.69
N LYS A 117 3.41 4.68 8.45
CA LYS A 117 2.75 5.80 7.77
C LYS A 117 1.28 5.50 7.40
N LEU A 118 0.97 4.27 7.00
CA LEU A 118 -0.41 3.82 6.72
C LEU A 118 -1.30 3.91 7.98
N LYS A 119 -0.78 3.47 9.13
CA LYS A 119 -1.48 3.63 10.41
C LYS A 119 -1.74 5.09 10.75
N LYS A 120 -0.72 5.95 10.63
CA LYS A 120 -0.86 7.41 10.83
C LYS A 120 -1.84 8.06 9.85
N ALA A 121 -2.04 7.48 8.66
CA ALA A 121 -3.01 7.93 7.66
C ALA A 121 -4.46 7.46 7.94
N GLY A 122 -4.68 6.76 9.05
CA GLY A 122 -5.99 6.33 9.55
C GLY A 122 -6.41 4.92 9.13
N ILE A 123 -5.48 4.07 8.67
CA ILE A 123 -5.75 2.64 8.53
C ILE A 123 -5.44 1.96 9.86
N GLU A 124 -6.47 1.78 10.67
CA GLU A 124 -6.38 1.14 11.99
C GLU A 124 -7.10 -0.20 12.01
N ASN A 125 -6.78 -1.01 13.03
CA ASN A 125 -7.46 -2.27 13.27
C ASN A 125 -8.96 -2.04 13.35
N SER A 126 -9.69 -2.56 12.37
CA SER A 126 -11.12 -2.34 12.21
C SER A 126 -11.81 -3.68 12.15
N SER A 127 -12.89 -3.81 12.92
CA SER A 127 -13.79 -4.95 12.84
C SER A 127 -15.14 -4.41 12.42
N ILE A 128 -15.62 -4.83 11.25
CA ILE A 128 -16.93 -4.46 10.75
C ILE A 128 -17.82 -5.68 10.89
N ASP A 129 -18.94 -5.51 11.58
CA ASP A 129 -19.95 -6.55 11.69
C ASP A 129 -20.59 -6.76 10.30
N LEU A 130 -20.70 -8.02 9.89
CA LEU A 130 -21.39 -8.40 8.65
C LEU A 130 -22.91 -8.59 8.87
N TYR A 131 -23.38 -8.40 10.11
CA TYR A 131 -24.78 -8.41 10.52
C TYR A 131 -25.11 -7.16 11.35
#